data_AF-A0A941S6N6-F1
#
_entry.id   AF-A0A941S6N6-F1
#
_cell.length_a   1.000
_cell.length_b   1.000
_cell.length_c   1.000
_cell.angle_alpha   90.00
_cell.angle_beta   90.00
_cell.angle_gamma   90.00
#
_symmetry.space_group_name_H-M   'P 1'
#
loop_
_entity.id
_entity.type
_entity.pdbx_description
1 polymer ?
#
loop_
_entity_poly.entity_id
_entity_poly.type
_entity_poly.pdbx_seq_one_letter_code
_entity_poly.pdbx_strand_id
1 'polypeptide(L)'
;SDLVAPETPDSLAARLYGETVGRIYRQESTGDQVIMLMAHGDVESNELQLHRPEVCYPAFGFAIQENTPLTLALPAGVTVPCRRLIATSSDRDETILYWTRLGEAFPTTVGEQRVERLRTAMHRFIPDGLLARFSVIGPDKAASLAIMERFIPNLVMHVAAKERRALIGTPRASALMAIGA
;
A
#
# COMPACT_ATOMS: atom_id res chain seq x y z
N SER A 1 -5.98 0.56 -18.72
CA SER A 1 -6.12 1.14 -17.37
C SER A 1 -4.77 1.64 -16.96
N ASP A 2 -4.57 2.95 -16.94
CA ASP A 2 -3.26 3.53 -16.61
C ASP A 2 -3.11 3.69 -15.09
N LEU A 3 -1.94 3.27 -14.61
CA LEU A 3 -1.52 3.32 -13.22
C LEU A 3 -1.19 4.78 -12.86
N VAL A 4 -1.85 5.30 -11.82
CA VAL A 4 -1.59 6.66 -11.33
C VAL A 4 -0.40 6.63 -10.39
N ALA A 5 0.75 7.12 -10.84
CA ALA A 5 1.93 7.36 -10.01
C ALA A 5 2.70 8.56 -10.59
N PRO A 6 3.32 9.42 -9.76
CA PRO A 6 4.22 10.45 -10.27
C PRO A 6 5.45 9.79 -10.93
N GLU A 7 5.78 10.19 -12.16
CA GLU A 7 7.06 9.89 -12.80
C GLU A 7 8.03 11.05 -12.53
N THR A 8 9.21 10.77 -11.99
CA THR A 8 10.28 11.75 -11.81
C THR A 8 11.18 11.78 -13.05
N PRO A 9 11.24 12.89 -13.83
CA PRO A 9 12.14 12.99 -14.97
C PRO A 9 13.59 13.09 -14.50
N ASP A 10 14.39 12.11 -14.90
CA ASP A 10 15.85 12.12 -15.08
C ASP A 10 16.66 13.11 -14.21
N SER A 11 16.63 12.89 -12.89
CA SER A 11 17.50 13.59 -11.96
C SER A 11 18.43 12.60 -11.27
N LEU A 12 19.54 13.09 -10.69
CA LEU A 12 20.48 12.28 -9.90
C LEU A 12 19.77 11.50 -8.76
N ALA A 13 18.57 11.91 -8.35
CA ALA A 13 17.68 11.19 -7.45
C ALA A 13 17.15 9.88 -8.05
N ALA A 14 16.82 9.79 -9.34
CA ALA A 14 16.36 8.53 -9.94
C ALA A 14 17.40 7.39 -9.85
N ARG A 15 18.68 7.72 -9.68
CA ARG A 15 19.79 6.74 -9.54
C ARG A 15 20.07 6.33 -8.10
N LEU A 16 19.45 6.97 -7.12
CA LEU A 16 19.65 6.73 -5.68
C LEU A 16 18.40 6.18 -4.97
N TYR A 17 17.26 6.03 -5.66
CA TYR A 17 15.96 5.93 -5.00
C TYR A 17 15.09 4.74 -5.46
N GLY A 18 14.54 4.07 -4.46
CA GLY A 18 13.34 3.23 -4.38
C GLY A 18 12.92 2.32 -5.54
N GLU A 19 12.88 1.01 -5.28
CA GLU A 19 12.28 0.03 -6.18
C GLU A 19 10.76 0.17 -6.20
N THR A 20 10.20 0.65 -7.31
CA THR A 20 8.75 0.66 -7.55
C THR A 20 8.33 -0.49 -8.48
N VAL A 21 7.23 -1.16 -8.14
CA VAL A 21 6.65 -2.24 -8.94
C VAL A 21 5.17 -1.98 -9.12
N GLY A 22 4.76 -1.75 -10.38
CA GLY A 22 3.37 -1.67 -10.79
C GLY A 22 2.92 -2.95 -11.50
N ARG A 23 1.75 -3.50 -11.14
CA ARG A 23 1.13 -4.63 -11.85
C ARG A 23 -0.39 -4.46 -11.93
N ILE A 24 -1.01 -5.03 -12.96
CA ILE A 24 -2.46 -5.16 -13.06
C ILE A 24 -2.78 -6.65 -13.08
N TYR A 25 -3.59 -7.08 -12.12
CA TYR A 25 -4.09 -8.45 -12.04
C TYR A 25 -5.51 -8.48 -12.56
N ARG A 26 -5.84 -9.49 -13.37
CA ARG A 26 -7.18 -9.74 -13.87
C ARG A 26 -7.63 -11.12 -13.44
N GLN A 27 -8.82 -11.22 -12.84
CA GLN A 27 -9.45 -12.49 -12.58
C GLN A 27 -10.13 -12.98 -13.86
N GLU A 28 -9.73 -14.16 -14.36
CA GLU A 28 -10.19 -14.67 -15.66
C GLU A 28 -11.70 -14.96 -15.68
N SER A 29 -12.26 -15.48 -14.59
CA SER A 29 -13.67 -15.88 -14.53
C SER A 29 -14.66 -14.71 -14.37
N THR A 30 -14.28 -13.66 -13.63
CA THR A 30 -15.17 -12.52 -13.33
C THR A 30 -14.82 -11.28 -14.17
N GLY A 31 -13.60 -11.20 -14.68
CA GLY A 31 -13.07 -10.01 -15.35
C GLY A 31 -12.59 -8.91 -14.39
N ASP A 32 -12.71 -9.12 -13.06
CA ASP A 32 -12.30 -8.17 -12.03
C ASP A 32 -10.82 -7.80 -12.20
N GLN A 33 -10.49 -6.52 -12.02
CA GLN A 33 -9.13 -6.03 -12.15
C GLN A 33 -8.68 -5.32 -10.87
N VAL A 34 -7.49 -5.69 -10.39
CA VAL A 34 -6.81 -5.01 -9.28
C VAL A 34 -5.50 -4.43 -9.79
N ILE A 35 -5.36 -3.11 -9.64
CA ILE A 35 -4.12 -2.39 -9.93
C ILE A 35 -3.30 -2.39 -8.63
N MET A 36 -2.06 -2.86 -8.70
CA MET A 36 -1.12 -2.91 -7.59
C MET A 36 0.05 -1.96 -7.86
N LEU A 37 0.45 -1.21 -6.84
CA LEU A 37 1.70 -0.46 -6.79
C LEU A 37 2.41 -0.73 -5.47
N MET A 38 3.65 -1.16 -5.55
CA MET A 38 4.57 -1.28 -4.43
C MET A 38 5.67 -0.24 -4.61
N ALA A 39 5.99 0.52 -3.58
CA ALA A 39 7.15 1.40 -3.56
C ALA A 39 7.95 1.12 -2.29
N HIS A 40 9.16 0.61 -2.45
CA HIS A 40 10.11 0.39 -1.34
C HIS A 40 11.13 1.53 -1.33
N GLY A 41 11.50 2.01 -0.16
CA GLY A 41 12.53 3.04 -0.03
C GLY A 41 12.81 3.41 1.42
N ASP A 42 13.79 4.28 1.61
CA ASP A 42 14.17 4.75 2.95
C ASP A 42 13.07 5.64 3.54
N VAL A 43 12.76 5.49 4.83
CA VAL A 43 11.65 6.23 5.47
C VAL A 43 11.88 7.74 5.59
N GLU A 44 13.12 8.19 5.45
CA GLU A 44 13.48 9.61 5.42
C GLU A 44 13.26 10.22 4.02
N SER A 45 13.11 9.39 2.99
CA SER A 45 12.79 9.87 1.66
C SER A 45 11.39 10.52 1.64
N ASN A 46 11.33 11.72 1.07
CA ASN A 46 10.07 12.42 0.85
C ASN A 46 9.17 11.66 -0.17
N GLU A 47 9.73 10.67 -0.86
CA GLU A 47 9.10 9.93 -1.96
C GLU A 47 7.99 8.98 -1.50
N LEU A 48 8.17 8.24 -0.39
CA LEU A 48 7.08 7.41 0.15
C LEU A 48 5.85 8.24 0.54
N GLN A 49 6.05 9.51 0.90
CA GLN A 49 4.95 10.44 1.14
C GLN A 49 4.32 10.93 -0.16
N LEU A 50 5.11 11.17 -1.21
CA LEU A 50 4.62 11.59 -2.53
C LEU A 50 3.78 10.51 -3.22
N HIS A 51 4.07 9.23 -2.99
CA HIS A 51 3.30 8.13 -3.57
C HIS A 51 1.99 7.82 -2.82
N ARG A 52 1.73 8.46 -1.68
CA ARG A 52 0.47 8.26 -0.97
C ARG A 52 -0.71 8.73 -1.80
N PRO A 53 -1.80 7.95 -1.89
CA PRO A 53 -2.93 8.29 -2.75
C PRO A 53 -3.52 9.67 -2.46
N GLU A 54 -3.62 10.06 -1.20
CA GLU A 54 -4.10 11.38 -0.78
C GLU A 54 -3.23 12.56 -1.24
N VAL A 55 -1.98 12.29 -1.65
CA VAL A 55 -1.04 13.30 -2.16
C VAL A 55 -1.02 13.28 -3.69
N CYS A 56 -0.90 12.11 -4.32
CA CYS A 56 -0.74 12.03 -5.77
C CYS A 56 -2.07 12.14 -6.55
N TYR A 57 -3.18 11.61 -6.05
CA TYR A 57 -4.46 11.62 -6.79
C TYR A 57 -4.98 13.05 -7.05
N PRO A 58 -4.94 13.98 -6.09
CA PRO A 58 -5.33 15.38 -6.36
C PRO A 58 -4.46 16.04 -7.44
N ALA A 59 -3.17 15.72 -7.49
CA ALA A 59 -2.27 16.23 -8.52
C ALA A 59 -2.64 15.75 -9.95
N PHE A 60 -3.33 14.62 -10.06
CA PHE A 60 -3.88 14.07 -11.31
C PHE A 60 -5.38 14.38 -11.51
N GLY A 61 -5.94 15.33 -10.75
CA GLY A 61 -7.31 15.81 -10.96
C GLY A 61 -8.41 14.97 -10.29
N PHE A 62 -8.07 14.07 -9.37
CA PHE A 62 -9.07 13.35 -8.57
C PHE A 62 -9.45 14.12 -7.31
N ALA A 63 -10.74 14.14 -6.99
CA ALA A 63 -11.25 14.55 -5.68
C ALA A 63 -11.24 13.36 -4.71
N ILE A 64 -10.71 13.56 -3.51
CA ILE A 64 -10.75 12.57 -2.44
C ILE A 64 -12.07 12.69 -1.69
N GLN A 65 -12.92 11.68 -1.82
CA GLN A 65 -14.24 11.65 -1.18
C GLN A 65 -14.18 11.08 0.24
N GLU A 66 -13.30 10.10 0.44
CA GLU A 66 -13.14 9.44 1.74
C GLU A 66 -11.69 9.00 1.92
N ASN A 67 -11.18 9.07 3.15
CA ASN A 67 -9.91 8.45 3.53
C ASN A 67 -9.98 8.00 5.01
N THR A 68 -10.30 6.73 5.23
CA THR A 68 -10.59 6.17 6.56
C THR A 68 -9.64 5.01 6.91
N PRO A 69 -9.24 4.85 8.19
CA PRO A 69 -8.54 3.66 8.63
C PRO A 69 -9.38 2.40 8.39
N LEU A 70 -8.72 1.31 8.00
CA LEU A 70 -9.31 -0.01 7.80
C LEU A 70 -8.34 -1.08 8.30
N THR A 71 -8.85 -2.19 8.81
CA THR A 71 -8.04 -3.33 9.22
C THR A 71 -8.28 -4.49 8.27
N LEU A 72 -7.32 -4.79 7.40
CA LEU A 72 -7.43 -5.87 6.44
C LEU A 72 -7.16 -7.21 7.14
N ALA A 73 -8.09 -8.15 7.03
CA ALA A 73 -7.90 -9.51 7.50
C ALA A 73 -7.01 -10.31 6.53
N LEU A 74 -6.01 -11.00 7.08
CA LEU A 74 -5.24 -12.04 6.42
C LEU A 74 -5.62 -13.41 7.02
N PRO A 75 -5.17 -14.53 6.46
CA PRO A 75 -5.37 -15.83 7.06
C PRO A 75 -4.84 -15.89 8.50
N ALA A 76 -5.24 -16.92 9.24
CA ALA A 76 -4.75 -17.16 10.60
C ALA A 76 -5.06 -16.06 11.64
N GLY A 77 -6.05 -15.21 11.37
CA GLY A 77 -6.39 -14.09 12.28
C GLY A 77 -5.34 -12.98 12.30
N VAL A 78 -4.35 -13.02 11.39
CA VAL A 78 -3.40 -11.93 11.19
C VAL A 78 -4.12 -10.77 10.54
N THR A 79 -3.82 -9.55 10.95
CA THR A 79 -4.43 -8.34 10.38
C THR A 79 -3.39 -7.31 9.98
N VAL A 80 -3.66 -6.53 8.94
CA VAL A 80 -2.81 -5.42 8.48
C VAL A 80 -3.57 -4.11 8.63
N PRO A 81 -3.07 -3.16 9.45
CA PRO A 81 -3.59 -1.81 9.48
C PRO A 81 -3.35 -1.14 8.13
N CYS A 82 -4.41 -0.64 7.52
CA CYS A 82 -4.37 0.04 6.24
C CYS A 82 -5.35 1.21 6.22
N ARG A 83 -5.48 1.85 5.07
CA ARG A 83 -6.42 2.93 4.82
C ARG A 83 -7.22 2.63 3.57
N ARG A 84 -8.51 2.94 3.64
CA ARG A 84 -9.42 2.94 2.50
C ARG A 84 -9.62 4.37 2.02
N LEU A 85 -9.31 4.59 0.77
CA LEU A 85 -9.45 5.88 0.11
C LEU A 85 -10.35 5.75 -1.11
N ILE A 86 -11.28 6.70 -1.28
CA ILE A 86 -12.14 6.79 -2.44
C ILE A 86 -11.77 8.05 -3.20
N ALA A 87 -11.34 7.89 -4.45
CA ALA A 87 -10.98 8.97 -5.34
C ALA A 87 -11.93 9.00 -6.55
N THR A 88 -12.39 10.18 -6.93
CA THR A 88 -13.33 10.36 -8.04
C THR A 88 -12.84 11.46 -8.97
N SER A 89 -12.94 11.27 -10.28
CA SER A 89 -12.63 12.27 -11.31
C SER A 89 -13.80 12.41 -12.27
N SER A 90 -13.70 13.28 -13.28
CA SER A 90 -14.67 13.30 -14.39
C SER A 90 -14.75 11.97 -15.14
N ASP A 91 -13.65 11.22 -15.14
CA ASP A 91 -13.47 10.09 -16.05
C ASP A 91 -13.73 8.75 -15.35
N ARG A 92 -13.40 8.64 -14.07
CA ARG A 92 -13.57 7.40 -13.29
C ARG A 92 -13.59 7.58 -11.78
N ASP A 93 -14.24 6.62 -11.14
CA ASP A 93 -14.20 6.37 -9.71
C ASP A 93 -13.22 5.24 -9.39
N GLU A 94 -12.42 5.42 -8.36
CA GLU A 94 -11.39 4.49 -7.95
C GLU A 94 -11.42 4.28 -6.44
N THR A 95 -11.56 3.03 -6.01
CA THR A 95 -11.45 2.63 -4.61
C THR A 95 -10.06 2.08 -4.37
N ILE A 96 -9.39 2.60 -3.35
CA ILE A 96 -7.98 2.33 -3.04
C ILE A 96 -7.87 1.77 -1.63
N LEU A 97 -7.11 0.68 -1.48
CA LEU A 97 -6.60 0.20 -0.21
C LEU A 97 -5.08 0.36 -0.20
N TYR A 98 -4.53 0.96 0.84
CA TYR A 98 -3.08 1.09 0.97
C TYR A 98 -2.61 1.04 2.41
N TRP A 99 -1.36 0.63 2.60
CA TRP A 99 -0.68 0.78 3.88
C TRP A 99 0.75 1.24 3.65
N THR A 100 1.27 1.99 4.63
CA THR A 100 2.69 2.32 4.72
C THR A 100 3.29 1.53 5.88
N ARG A 101 4.28 0.69 5.60
CA ARG A 101 5.15 0.08 6.61
C ARG A 101 6.36 0.98 6.82
N LEU A 102 6.69 1.27 8.08
CA LEU A 102 7.92 1.95 8.49
C LEU A 102 8.62 1.02 9.50
N GLY A 103 9.59 0.24 9.03
CA GLY A 103 10.16 -0.87 9.81
C GLY A 103 9.09 -1.90 10.15
N GLU A 104 8.65 -1.95 11.41
CA GLU A 104 7.58 -2.84 11.88
C GLU A 104 6.24 -2.13 12.14
N ALA A 105 6.24 -0.80 12.05
CA ALA A 105 5.07 0.02 12.31
C ALA A 105 4.22 0.23 11.06
N PHE A 106 2.90 0.33 11.26
CA PHE A 106 1.88 0.54 10.21
C PHE A 106 1.01 1.74 10.59
N PRO A 107 1.56 2.96 10.64
CA PRO A 107 0.81 4.12 11.07
C PRO A 107 -0.33 4.40 10.10
N THR A 108 -1.54 4.48 10.64
CA THR A 108 -2.74 4.84 9.89
C THR A 108 -3.11 6.31 10.08
N THR A 109 -2.50 7.01 11.03
CA THR A 109 -2.70 8.45 11.25
C THR A 109 -1.39 9.24 11.17
N VAL A 110 -1.50 10.55 10.91
CA VAL A 110 -0.34 11.46 10.91
C VAL A 110 0.31 11.54 12.29
N GLY A 111 -0.50 11.46 13.36
CA GLY A 111 -0.02 11.45 14.75
C GLY A 111 0.83 10.22 15.05
N GLU A 112 0.32 9.02 14.73
CA GLU A 112 1.07 7.76 14.86
C GLU A 112 2.39 7.82 14.08
N GLN A 113 2.35 8.33 12.84
CA GLN A 113 3.54 8.46 12.02
C GLN A 113 4.61 9.37 12.64
N ARG A 114 4.21 10.48 13.27
CA ARG A 114 5.15 11.39 13.95
C ARG A 114 5.78 10.75 15.19
N VAL A 115 4.98 10.02 15.97
CA VAL A 115 5.46 9.31 17.16
C VAL A 115 6.47 8.23 16.79
N GLU A 116 6.19 7.43 15.75
CA GLU A 116 7.12 6.40 15.29
C GLU A 116 8.42 6.99 14.75
N ARG A 117 8.37 8.09 13.97
CA ARG A 117 9.60 8.78 13.54
C ARG A 117 10.44 9.25 14.71
N LEU A 118 9.81 9.84 15.74
CA LEU A 118 10.52 10.29 16.93
C LEU A 118 11.18 9.12 17.68
N ARG A 119 10.43 8.03 17.89
CA ARG A 119 10.92 6.80 18.53
C ARG A 119 12.13 6.24 17.78
N THR A 120 12.05 6.13 16.46
CA THR A 120 13.14 5.55 15.66
C THR A 120 14.37 6.46 15.57
N ALA A 121 14.18 7.79 15.49
CA ALA A 121 15.27 8.76 15.58
C ALA A 121 16.01 8.69 16.92
N MET A 122 15.28 8.50 18.03
CA MET A 122 15.88 8.30 19.36
C MET A 122 16.70 7.00 19.46
N HIS A 123 16.35 5.98 18.69
CA HIS A 123 17.08 4.70 18.62
C HIS A 123 18.23 4.70 17.59
N ARG A 124 18.52 5.81 16.90
CA ARG A 124 19.57 5.96 15.87
C ARG A 124 19.52 4.89 14.76
N PHE A 125 18.31 4.43 14.42
CA PHE A 125 18.10 3.47 13.34
C PHE A 125 17.21 4.11 12.26
N ILE A 126 17.59 3.95 10.99
CA ILE A 126 16.76 4.34 9.85
C ILE A 126 16.07 3.07 9.37
N PRO A 127 14.76 2.90 9.64
CA PRO A 127 14.04 1.72 9.16
C PRO A 127 13.84 1.80 7.65
N ASP A 128 13.67 0.65 7.01
CA ASP A 128 13.19 0.61 5.64
C ASP A 128 11.68 0.92 5.60
N GLY A 129 11.18 1.34 4.44
CA GLY A 129 9.79 1.70 4.22
C GLY A 129 9.20 0.98 3.02
N LEU A 130 7.90 0.67 3.11
CA LEU A 130 7.12 0.20 1.97
C LEU A 130 5.78 0.93 1.94
N LEU A 131 5.39 1.41 0.77
CA LEU A 131 4.01 1.72 0.44
C LEU A 131 3.46 0.60 -0.44
N ALA A 132 2.45 -0.12 0.06
CA ALA A 132 1.68 -1.06 -0.71
C ALA A 132 0.31 -0.44 -1.03
N ARG A 133 -0.02 -0.32 -2.31
CA ARG A 133 -1.28 0.25 -2.80
C ARG A 133 -1.96 -0.73 -3.74
N PHE A 134 -3.25 -0.88 -3.55
CA PHE A 134 -4.16 -1.64 -4.39
C PHE A 134 -5.33 -0.76 -4.76
N SER A 135 -5.80 -0.83 -6.00
CA SER A 135 -7.00 -0.13 -6.42
C SER A 135 -7.83 -0.92 -7.40
N VAL A 136 -9.14 -0.64 -7.37
CA VAL A 136 -10.13 -1.13 -8.31
C VAL A 136 -10.87 0.08 -8.87
N ILE A 137 -10.99 0.13 -10.19
CA ILE A 137 -11.74 1.17 -10.90
C ILE A 137 -13.18 0.69 -11.04
N GLY A 138 -14.14 1.47 -10.56
CA GLY A 138 -15.55 1.14 -10.65
C GLY A 138 -16.44 2.05 -9.80
N PRO A 139 -17.72 2.22 -10.17
CA PRO A 139 -18.66 3.08 -9.45
C PRO A 139 -19.13 2.47 -8.13
N ASP A 140 -19.12 1.12 -8.02
CA ASP A 140 -19.49 0.43 -6.78
C ASP A 140 -18.26 0.28 -5.86
N LYS A 141 -18.20 1.16 -4.88
CA LYS A 141 -17.12 1.24 -3.87
C LYS A 141 -17.09 0.01 -2.96
N ALA A 142 -18.25 -0.59 -2.66
CA ALA A 142 -18.35 -1.74 -1.78
C ALA A 142 -17.91 -3.02 -2.51
N ALA A 143 -18.35 -3.20 -3.76
CA ALA A 143 -17.87 -4.29 -4.61
C ALA A 143 -16.36 -4.18 -4.86
N SER A 144 -15.87 -2.97 -5.16
CA SER A 144 -14.45 -2.69 -5.35
C SER A 144 -13.60 -3.04 -4.12
N LEU A 145 -14.09 -2.68 -2.92
CA LEU A 145 -13.45 -3.06 -1.67
C LEU A 145 -13.42 -4.59 -1.48
N ALA A 146 -14.56 -5.25 -1.69
CA ALA A 146 -14.69 -6.70 -1.53
C ALA A 146 -13.76 -7.48 -2.49
N ILE A 147 -13.54 -6.98 -3.71
CA ILE A 147 -12.56 -7.55 -4.64
C ILE A 147 -11.15 -7.50 -4.03
N MET A 148 -10.74 -6.34 -3.50
CA MET A 148 -9.43 -6.19 -2.88
C MET A 148 -9.27 -7.02 -1.61
N GLU A 149 -10.31 -7.10 -0.77
CA GLU A 149 -10.31 -7.93 0.44
C GLU A 149 -10.19 -9.43 0.15
N ARG A 150 -10.64 -9.89 -1.04
CA ARG A 150 -10.37 -11.27 -1.50
C ARG A 150 -8.99 -11.40 -2.14
N PHE A 151 -8.57 -10.43 -2.93
CA PHE A 151 -7.34 -10.49 -3.72
C PHE A 151 -6.08 -10.39 -2.84
N ILE A 152 -6.00 -9.40 -1.95
CA ILE A 152 -4.78 -9.06 -1.21
C ILE A 152 -4.32 -10.22 -0.31
N PRO A 153 -5.20 -10.89 0.47
CA PRO A 153 -4.78 -12.04 1.27
C PRO A 153 -4.19 -13.18 0.42
N ASN A 154 -4.77 -13.44 -0.74
CA ASN A 154 -4.24 -14.43 -1.68
C ASN A 154 -2.87 -14.01 -2.20
N LEU A 155 -2.70 -12.76 -2.63
CA LEU A 155 -1.40 -12.24 -3.07
C LEU A 155 -0.33 -12.42 -1.98
N VAL A 156 -0.61 -12.00 -0.75
CA VAL A 156 0.35 -12.10 0.37
C VAL A 156 0.76 -13.55 0.63
N MET A 157 -0.18 -14.50 0.51
CA MET A 157 0.13 -15.93 0.68
C MET A 157 0.93 -16.52 -0.48
N HIS A 158 0.79 -16.00 -1.70
CA HIS A 158 1.58 -16.45 -2.87
C HIS A 158 2.97 -15.82 -2.92
N VAL A 159 3.22 -14.74 -2.17
CA VAL A 159 4.57 -14.24 -1.95
C VAL A 159 5.35 -15.25 -1.09
N ALA A 160 6.56 -15.58 -1.54
CA ALA A 160 7.45 -16.51 -0.85
C ALA A 160 7.58 -16.13 0.64
N ALA A 161 7.47 -17.13 1.53
CA ALA A 161 7.34 -16.90 2.97
C ALA A 161 8.42 -15.96 3.56
N LYS A 162 9.67 -16.14 3.12
CA LYS A 162 10.82 -15.32 3.51
C LYS A 162 10.71 -13.83 3.12
N GLU A 163 9.95 -13.51 2.07
CA GLU A 163 9.80 -12.14 1.56
C GLU A 163 8.55 -11.43 2.10
N ARG A 164 7.61 -12.15 2.74
CA ARG A 164 6.38 -11.55 3.30
C ARG A 164 6.69 -10.45 4.32
N ARG A 165 7.81 -10.54 5.04
CA ARG A 165 8.25 -9.51 6.00
C ARG A 165 8.37 -8.12 5.36
N ALA A 166 8.78 -8.05 4.08
CA ALA A 166 8.90 -6.79 3.38
C ALA A 166 7.53 -6.10 3.21
N LEU A 167 6.45 -6.89 3.07
CA LEU A 167 5.08 -6.40 2.87
C LEU A 167 4.34 -6.10 4.18
N ILE A 168 4.45 -7.00 5.16
CA ILE A 168 3.59 -7.00 6.36
C ILE A 168 4.37 -6.98 7.69
N GLY A 169 5.68 -6.82 7.65
CA GLY A 169 6.53 -6.82 8.83
C GLY A 169 6.80 -8.23 9.38
N THR A 170 7.81 -8.33 10.24
CA THR A 170 8.33 -9.59 10.78
C THR A 170 7.31 -10.32 11.67
N PRO A 171 6.61 -9.67 12.62
CA PRO A 171 5.67 -10.37 13.50
C PRO A 171 4.51 -11.02 12.72
N ARG A 172 3.93 -10.29 11.77
CA ARG A 172 2.80 -10.78 10.96
C ARG A 172 3.25 -11.88 10.00
N ALA A 173 4.39 -11.71 9.33
CA ALA A 173 4.95 -12.73 8.46
C ALA A 173 5.24 -14.03 9.21
N SER A 174 5.80 -13.93 10.43
CA SER A 174 6.09 -15.09 11.27
C SER A 174 4.81 -15.82 11.71
N ALA A 175 3.77 -15.08 12.10
CA ALA A 175 2.47 -15.66 12.43
C ALA A 175 1.83 -16.41 11.26
N LEU A 176 1.99 -15.93 10.02
CA LEU A 176 1.52 -16.63 8.82
C LEU A 176 2.35 -17.89 8.48
N MET A 177 3.62 -17.96 8.90
CA MET A 177 4.47 -19.14 8.67
C MET A 177 4.18 -20.26 9.67
N ALA A 178 3.85 -19.92 10.92
CA ALA A 178 3.62 -20.88 12.00
C ALA A 178 2.43 -21.85 11.75
N ILE A 179 1.64 -21.63 10.70
CA ILE A 179 0.43 -22.41 10.36
C ILE A 179 0.61 -23.22 9.07
N GLY A 180 1.74 -23.01 8.36
CA GLY A 180 2.12 -23.80 7.19
C GLY A 180 3.22 -24.82 7.47
N ALA A 181 3.60 -25.02 8.73
CA ALA A 181 4.59 -25.99 9.19
C ALA A 181 3.92 -27.14 9.96
#